data_AF-A0A2J6X624-F1
#
_entry.id   AF-A0A2J6X624-F1
#
_cell.length_a   1.000
_cell.length_b   1.000
_cell.length_c   1.000
_cell.angle_alpha   90.00
_cell.angle_beta   90.00
_cell.angle_gamma   90.00
#
_symmetry.space_group_name_H-M   'P 1'
#
loop_
_entity.id
_entity.type
_entity.pdbx_description
1 polymer ?
#
loop_
_entity_poly.entity_id
_entity_poly.type
_entity_poly.pdbx_seq_one_letter_code
_entity_poly.pdbx_strand_id
1 'polypeptide(L)'
;WARVIVDSDGGPLLLAGEREGRRIIVLAFDLHLSDFPLTIGFPLLLSNMIDYLLPMSSVQLTTGQPIVAPVDSSIEEVRVIRPDGRVASSRDGQVQVQANQTFYTDTELPGIYTLEERRGNEVITGRRFAVNLFAPNESQITPQRDLVISQISGAQSTVARERDGRQEIWRWLALVALLVLLIEWLYYQRNTLTLLRERWRRRTA
;
A
#
# COMPACT_ATOMS: atom_id res chain seq x y z
N TRP A 1 -26.16 13.74 21.68
CA TRP A 1 -24.84 13.35 21.09
C TRP A 1 -25.00 12.92 19.64
N ALA A 2 -26.11 12.30 19.23
CA ALA A 2 -26.45 12.03 17.82
C ALA A 2 -27.59 12.91 17.30
N ARG A 3 -27.61 13.13 15.98
CA ARG A 3 -28.64 13.81 15.20
C ARG A 3 -29.27 12.82 14.23
N VAL A 4 -30.59 12.87 14.08
CA VAL A 4 -31.31 12.10 13.05
C VAL A 4 -31.02 12.72 11.69
N ILE A 5 -30.51 11.92 10.76
CA ILE A 5 -30.18 12.31 9.39
C ILE A 5 -31.29 11.86 8.43
N VAL A 6 -31.87 10.69 8.68
CA VAL A 6 -33.00 10.16 7.92
C VAL A 6 -34.05 9.64 8.88
N ASP A 7 -35.30 10.00 8.61
CA ASP A 7 -36.46 9.64 9.41
C ASP A 7 -37.53 8.97 8.54
N SER A 8 -38.45 8.26 9.18
CA SER A 8 -39.59 7.60 8.53
C SER A 8 -40.84 7.69 9.41
N ASP A 9 -42.00 7.32 8.88
CA ASP A 9 -43.24 7.27 9.66
C ASP A 9 -43.17 6.32 10.88
N GLY A 10 -42.24 5.34 10.85
CA GLY A 10 -41.99 4.41 11.95
C GLY A 10 -40.88 4.85 12.92
N GLY A 11 -40.24 6.01 12.67
CA GLY A 11 -39.13 6.54 13.46
C GLY A 11 -37.79 6.63 12.70
N PRO A 12 -36.70 6.99 13.41
CA PRO A 12 -35.43 7.36 12.80
C PRO A 12 -34.75 6.15 12.17
N LEU A 13 -34.26 6.32 10.93
CA LEU A 13 -33.59 5.26 10.16
C LEU A 13 -32.06 5.40 10.19
N LEU A 14 -31.56 6.63 10.22
CA LEU A 14 -30.12 6.92 10.24
C LEU A 14 -29.83 8.03 11.25
N LEU A 15 -28.92 7.75 12.18
CA LEU A 15 -28.42 8.73 13.13
C LEU A 15 -26.90 8.86 12.98
N ALA A 16 -26.40 10.08 13.07
CA ALA A 16 -24.96 10.37 13.08
C ALA A 16 -24.61 11.28 14.26
N GLY A 17 -23.48 11.03 14.91
CA GLY A 17 -23.06 11.79 16.08
C GLY A 17 -21.62 11.55 16.47
N GLU A 18 -21.20 12.23 17.52
CA GLU A 18 -19.87 12.10 18.10
C GLU A 18 -19.96 11.80 19.60
N ARG A 19 -19.16 10.84 20.05
CA ARG A 19 -19.03 10.50 21.47
C ARG A 19 -17.55 10.26 21.80
N GLU A 20 -17.00 11.06 22.71
CA GLU A 20 -15.58 10.98 23.13
C GLU A 20 -14.59 11.05 21.94
N GLY A 21 -14.79 12.01 21.04
CA GLY A 21 -13.92 12.17 19.86
C GLY A 21 -14.11 11.11 18.77
N ARG A 22 -15.06 10.19 18.93
CA ARG A 22 -15.37 9.13 17.96
C ARG A 22 -16.66 9.44 17.25
N ARG A 23 -16.58 9.54 15.93
CA ARG A 23 -17.76 9.64 15.06
C ARG A 23 -18.44 8.28 15.00
N ILE A 24 -19.75 8.27 15.17
CA ILE A 24 -20.58 7.08 15.22
C ILE A 24 -21.77 7.30 14.29
N ILE A 25 -22.09 6.29 13.51
CA ILE A 25 -23.30 6.22 12.71
C ILE A 25 -24.11 5.01 13.16
N VAL A 26 -25.42 5.18 13.31
CA VAL A 26 -26.36 4.12 13.67
C VAL A 26 -27.38 3.98 12.54
N LEU A 27 -27.41 2.81 11.92
CA LEU A 27 -28.48 2.37 11.03
C LEU A 27 -29.51 1.62 11.90
N ALA A 28 -30.72 2.15 11.97
CA ALA A 28 -31.77 1.66 12.87
C ALA A 28 -32.78 0.74 12.16
N PHE A 29 -32.43 0.22 10.99
CA PHE A 29 -33.22 -0.74 10.23
C PHE A 29 -32.35 -1.89 9.73
N ASP A 30 -32.97 -3.05 9.48
CA ASP A 30 -32.27 -4.20 8.92
C ASP A 30 -32.12 -4.05 7.41
N LEU A 31 -30.87 -3.99 6.93
CA LEU A 31 -30.55 -3.89 5.52
C LEU A 31 -30.98 -5.13 4.73
N HIS A 32 -31.07 -6.31 5.36
CA HIS A 32 -31.46 -7.55 4.67
C HIS A 32 -32.96 -7.59 4.35
N LEU A 33 -33.76 -6.84 5.09
CA LEU A 33 -35.20 -6.71 4.90
C LEU A 33 -35.57 -5.49 4.05
N SER A 34 -34.57 -4.88 3.38
CA SER A 34 -34.74 -3.68 2.57
C SER A 34 -34.17 -3.87 1.17
N ASP A 35 -34.83 -3.27 0.20
CA ASP A 35 -34.40 -3.20 -1.20
C ASP A 35 -33.25 -2.20 -1.39
N PHE A 36 -32.99 -1.37 -0.37
CA PHE A 36 -32.02 -0.27 -0.42
C PHE A 36 -30.63 -0.70 -0.88
N PRO A 37 -30.04 -1.84 -0.43
CA PRO A 37 -28.74 -2.31 -0.90
C PRO A 37 -28.66 -2.60 -2.41
N LEU A 38 -29.79 -2.79 -3.08
CA LEU A 38 -29.87 -3.04 -4.53
C LEU A 38 -29.95 -1.73 -5.34
N THR A 39 -30.06 -0.58 -4.67
CA THR A 39 -30.18 0.73 -5.30
C THR A 39 -28.82 1.43 -5.42
N ILE A 40 -28.71 2.39 -6.35
CA ILE A 40 -27.52 3.25 -6.49
C ILE A 40 -27.28 4.13 -5.24
N GLY A 41 -28.34 4.38 -4.45
CA GLY A 41 -28.24 5.17 -3.22
C GLY A 41 -27.39 4.51 -2.13
N PHE A 42 -27.34 3.17 -2.09
CA PHE A 42 -26.58 2.43 -1.08
C PHE A 42 -25.06 2.63 -1.16
N PRO A 43 -24.38 2.40 -2.30
CA PRO A 43 -22.94 2.62 -2.39
C PRO A 43 -22.56 4.09 -2.14
N LEU A 44 -23.41 5.05 -2.54
CA LEU A 44 -23.19 6.46 -2.26
C LEU A 44 -23.31 6.78 -0.76
N LEU A 45 -24.33 6.24 -0.09
CA LEU A 45 -24.48 6.38 1.36
C LEU A 45 -23.26 5.76 2.07
N LEU A 46 -22.83 4.57 1.66
CA LEU A 46 -21.67 3.91 2.24
C LEU A 46 -20.39 4.75 2.11
N SER A 47 -20.14 5.34 0.93
CA SER A 47 -19.00 6.26 0.74
C SER A 47 -19.06 7.43 1.71
N ASN A 48 -20.21 8.11 1.79
CA ASN A 48 -20.39 9.25 2.69
C ASN A 48 -20.28 8.85 4.17
N MET A 49 -20.74 7.65 4.53
CA MET A 49 -20.60 7.10 5.87
C MET A 49 -19.13 6.83 6.21
N ILE A 50 -18.37 6.24 5.29
CA ILE A 50 -16.93 6.01 5.46
C ILE A 50 -16.21 7.35 5.60
N ASP A 51 -16.46 8.31 4.71
CA ASP A 51 -15.84 9.63 4.76
C ASP A 51 -16.17 10.38 6.05
N TYR A 52 -17.42 10.26 6.54
CA TYR A 52 -17.80 10.80 7.83
C TYR A 52 -17.08 10.08 8.97
N LEU A 53 -17.01 8.75 8.98
CA LEU A 53 -16.39 7.96 10.04
C LEU A 53 -14.87 8.07 10.08
N LEU A 54 -14.24 8.37 8.94
CA LEU A 54 -12.80 8.55 8.85
C LEU A 54 -12.37 9.76 9.71
N PRO A 55 -11.35 9.59 10.56
CA PRO A 55 -10.75 10.71 11.26
C PRO A 55 -10.15 11.65 10.22
N MET A 56 -10.53 12.93 10.24
CA MET A 56 -9.95 13.96 9.36
C MET A 56 -8.43 14.18 9.62
N SER A 57 -7.87 13.52 10.64
CA SER A 57 -6.55 13.77 11.19
C SER A 57 -5.78 12.50 11.58
N SER A 58 -5.95 11.37 10.89
CA SER A 58 -4.91 10.33 10.94
C SER A 58 -3.76 10.76 10.03
N VAL A 59 -2.95 11.70 10.50
CA VAL A 59 -1.69 12.04 9.83
C VAL A 59 -0.84 10.78 9.88
N GLN A 60 -0.62 10.18 8.72
CA GLN A 60 0.28 9.05 8.55
C GLN A 60 1.69 9.62 8.37
N LEU A 61 2.58 9.28 9.30
CA LEU A 61 3.98 9.70 9.27
C LEU A 61 4.85 8.49 8.94
N THR A 62 5.93 8.70 8.22
CA THR A 62 6.99 7.68 8.11
C THR A 62 7.85 7.72 9.37
N THR A 63 8.40 6.57 9.79
CA THR A 63 9.35 6.52 10.92
C THR A 63 10.48 7.53 10.76
N GLY A 64 10.78 8.26 11.84
CA GLY A 64 11.79 9.33 11.87
C GLY A 64 11.28 10.71 11.41
N GLN A 65 10.04 10.84 10.93
CA GLN A 65 9.44 12.15 10.68
C GLN A 65 8.88 12.76 11.97
N PRO A 66 9.17 14.05 12.26
CA PRO A 66 8.68 14.67 13.47
C PRO A 66 7.16 14.80 13.46
N ILE A 67 6.53 14.52 14.61
CA ILE A 67 5.14 14.88 14.86
C ILE A 67 5.11 16.40 15.06
N VAL A 68 4.43 17.09 14.16
CA VAL A 68 4.15 18.53 14.23
C VAL A 68 2.65 18.74 14.35
N ALA A 69 2.22 19.35 15.45
CA ALA A 69 0.79 19.59 15.70
C ALA A 69 0.55 20.98 16.29
N PRO A 70 -0.47 21.72 15.83
CA PRO A 70 -0.84 22.99 16.45
C PRO A 70 -1.38 22.76 17.86
N VAL A 71 -0.93 23.55 18.82
CA VAL A 71 -1.36 23.46 20.22
C VAL A 71 -2.07 24.73 20.61
N ASP A 72 -3.12 24.60 21.41
CA ASP A 72 -3.79 25.76 21.99
C ASP A 72 -2.83 26.49 22.96
N SER A 73 -2.81 27.83 22.95
CA SER A 73 -1.95 28.62 23.85
C SER A 73 -2.32 28.53 25.32
N SER A 74 -3.49 27.96 25.64
CA SER A 74 -4.02 27.83 26.98
C SER A 74 -3.65 26.50 27.69
N ILE A 75 -2.81 25.68 27.07
CA ILE A 75 -2.32 24.41 27.61
C ILE A 75 -1.05 24.62 28.42
N GLU A 76 -0.86 23.80 29.45
CA GLU A 76 0.33 23.87 30.32
C GLU A 76 1.36 22.80 29.98
N GLU A 77 0.92 21.68 29.41
CA GLU A 77 1.77 20.54 29.12
C GLU A 77 1.27 19.79 27.89
N VAL A 78 2.22 19.38 27.04
CA VAL A 78 1.96 18.41 25.97
C VAL A 78 2.65 17.11 26.32
N ARG A 79 1.89 16.01 26.28
CA ARG A 79 2.43 14.65 26.42
C ARG A 79 2.30 13.89 25.13
N VAL A 80 3.36 13.20 24.75
CA VAL A 80 3.33 12.24 23.65
C VAL A 80 3.52 10.85 24.23
N ILE A 81 2.48 10.04 24.15
CA ILE A 81 2.50 8.62 24.54
C ILE A 81 2.93 7.83 23.31
N ARG A 82 4.06 7.16 23.43
CA ARG A 82 4.60 6.30 22.39
C ARG A 82 3.86 4.96 22.29
N PRO A 83 4.01 4.22 21.17
CA PRO A 83 3.47 2.87 21.02
C PRO A 83 4.01 1.87 22.07
N ASP A 84 5.20 2.11 22.60
CA ASP A 84 5.84 1.30 23.66
C ASP A 84 5.33 1.66 25.08
N GLY A 85 4.41 2.61 25.20
CA GLY A 85 3.84 3.09 26.46
C GLY A 85 4.71 4.11 27.20
N ARG A 86 5.90 4.47 26.68
CA ARG A 86 6.70 5.53 27.29
C ARG A 86 6.07 6.89 26.98
N VAL A 87 6.11 7.77 27.96
CA VAL A 87 5.51 9.11 27.87
C VAL A 87 6.62 10.13 27.80
N ALA A 88 6.64 10.92 26.73
CA ALA A 88 7.48 12.10 26.60
C ALA A 88 6.64 13.34 26.95
N SER A 89 7.20 14.26 27.74
CA SER A 89 6.50 15.48 28.18
C SER A 89 7.26 16.73 27.77
N SER A 90 6.52 17.82 27.55
CA SER A 90 7.09 19.16 27.39
C SER A 90 7.73 19.70 28.67
N ARG A 91 7.31 19.21 29.85
CA ARG A 91 7.91 19.60 31.15
C ARG A 91 9.33 19.06 31.32
N ASP A 92 9.59 17.88 30.80
CA ASP A 92 10.90 17.21 30.89
C ASP A 92 11.81 17.58 29.70
N GLY A 93 11.39 18.51 28.84
CA GLY A 93 12.12 18.94 27.66
C GLY A 93 12.16 17.94 26.49
N GLN A 94 11.50 16.78 26.63
CA GLN A 94 11.46 15.76 25.57
C GLN A 94 10.52 16.12 24.41
N VAL A 95 9.56 17.02 24.67
CA VAL A 95 8.64 17.56 23.68
C VAL A 95 8.86 19.08 23.60
N GLN A 96 9.17 19.59 22.42
CA GLN A 96 9.38 21.03 22.24
C GLN A 96 8.06 21.70 21.86
N VAL A 97 7.70 22.79 22.53
CA VAL A 97 6.53 23.60 22.18
C VAL A 97 7.02 25.00 21.84
N GLN A 98 6.87 25.42 20.59
CA GLN A 98 7.30 26.73 20.11
C GLN A 98 6.24 27.32 19.18
N ALA A 99 5.91 28.60 19.37
CA ALA A 99 4.95 29.35 18.54
C ALA A 99 3.61 28.61 18.34
N ASN A 100 3.03 28.08 19.42
CA ASN A 100 1.78 27.30 19.41
C ASN A 100 1.86 26.03 18.54
N GLN A 101 3.05 25.46 18.36
CA GLN A 101 3.26 24.18 17.70
C GLN A 101 4.07 23.25 18.59
N THR A 102 3.68 21.98 18.62
CA THR A 102 4.46 20.91 19.23
C THR A 102 5.36 20.29 18.19
N PHE A 103 6.60 20.01 18.58
CA PHE A 103 7.58 19.24 17.82
C PHE A 103 8.04 18.05 18.66
N TYR A 104 7.88 16.85 18.12
CA TYR A 104 8.38 15.62 18.72
C TYR A 104 9.06 14.75 17.67
N THR A 105 10.34 14.44 17.87
CA THR A 105 11.20 13.81 16.86
C THR A 105 11.43 12.31 17.07
N ASP A 106 11.22 11.79 18.28
CA ASP A 106 11.48 10.39 18.66
C ASP A 106 10.38 9.44 18.15
N THR A 107 10.33 9.31 16.82
CA THR A 107 9.31 8.62 16.03
C THR A 107 9.88 7.42 15.26
N GLU A 108 10.94 6.81 15.79
CA GLU A 108 11.61 5.66 15.14
C GLU A 108 10.80 4.36 15.29
N LEU A 109 9.99 4.26 16.34
CA LEU A 109 9.14 3.09 16.60
C LEU A 109 7.86 3.19 15.76
N PRO A 110 7.53 2.20 14.91
CA PRO A 110 6.24 2.19 14.23
C PRO A 110 5.09 1.92 15.22
N GLY A 111 3.96 2.57 15.02
CA GLY A 111 2.75 2.39 15.81
C GLY A 111 1.94 3.67 16.00
N ILE A 112 0.99 3.63 16.93
CA ILE A 112 0.11 4.75 17.25
C ILE A 112 0.74 5.59 18.36
N TYR A 113 1.01 6.86 18.07
CA TYR A 113 1.41 7.87 19.04
C TYR A 113 0.18 8.67 19.45
N THR A 114 0.00 8.90 20.74
CA THR A 114 -1.09 9.73 21.27
C THR A 114 -0.53 11.02 21.84
N LEU A 115 -0.91 12.16 21.27
CA LEU A 115 -0.61 13.49 21.76
C LEU A 115 -1.75 13.97 22.64
N GLU A 116 -1.46 14.21 23.91
CA GLU A 116 -2.38 14.75 24.91
C GLU A 116 -1.99 16.19 25.26
N GLU A 117 -2.93 17.10 25.07
CA GLU A 117 -2.84 18.48 25.56
C GLU A 117 -3.47 18.57 26.94
N ARG A 118 -2.72 19.04 27.92
CA ARG A 118 -3.16 19.10 29.32
C ARG A 118 -3.15 20.52 29.85
N ARG A 119 -4.15 20.83 30.67
CA ARG A 119 -4.17 22.02 31.55
C ARG A 119 -4.34 21.52 32.97
N GLY A 120 -3.30 21.66 33.79
CA GLY A 120 -3.22 20.99 35.08
C GLY A 120 -3.35 19.46 34.96
N ASN A 121 -4.36 18.90 35.62
CA ASN A 121 -4.60 17.46 35.64
C ASN A 121 -5.62 16.95 34.61
N GLU A 122 -6.20 17.84 33.81
CA GLU A 122 -7.23 17.51 32.83
C GLU A 122 -6.65 17.43 31.42
N VAL A 123 -7.07 16.42 30.66
CA VAL A 123 -6.74 16.28 29.23
C VAL A 123 -7.80 17.05 28.44
N ILE A 124 -7.40 18.14 27.79
CA ILE A 124 -8.30 18.98 26.99
C ILE A 124 -8.52 18.34 25.62
N THR A 125 -7.42 17.93 24.98
CA THR A 125 -7.44 17.39 23.62
C THR A 125 -6.53 16.18 23.51
N GLY A 126 -7.02 15.10 22.91
CA GLY A 126 -6.23 13.93 22.54
C GLY A 126 -6.22 13.74 21.03
N ARG A 127 -5.02 13.71 20.41
CA ARG A 127 -4.83 13.42 18.98
C ARG A 127 -3.99 12.17 18.80
N ARG A 128 -4.27 11.40 17.75
CA ARG A 128 -3.53 10.16 17.44
C ARG A 128 -2.83 10.30 16.10
N PHE A 129 -1.56 9.92 16.08
CA PHE A 129 -0.70 9.89 14.91
C PHE A 129 -0.30 8.45 14.63
N ALA A 130 -0.42 8.01 13.38
CA ALA A 130 0.02 6.68 12.97
C ALA A 130 1.39 6.81 12.31
N VAL A 131 2.42 6.26 12.94
CA VAL A 131 3.77 6.19 12.39
C VAL A 131 3.98 4.81 11.78
N ASN A 132 4.26 4.76 10.49
CA ASN A 132 4.41 3.52 9.73
C ASN A 132 5.79 3.44 9.07
N LEU A 133 6.25 2.21 8.79
CA LEU A 133 7.49 1.94 8.05
C LEU A 133 7.34 2.13 6.53
N PHE A 134 6.25 2.73 6.05
CA PHE A 134 6.02 2.88 4.62
C PHE A 134 7.12 3.75 4.01
N ALA A 135 8.00 3.09 3.27
CA ALA A 135 9.02 3.71 2.47
C ALA A 135 8.44 3.85 1.05
N PRO A 136 8.21 5.09 0.54
CA PRO A 136 7.61 5.29 -0.78
C PRO A 136 8.39 4.63 -1.92
N ASN A 137 9.70 4.46 -1.75
CA ASN A 137 10.59 3.73 -2.66
C ASN A 137 10.34 2.21 -2.67
N GLU A 138 9.92 1.61 -1.55
CA GLU A 138 9.55 0.19 -1.49
C GLU A 138 8.13 -0.06 -2.04
N SER A 139 7.24 0.91 -1.89
CA SER A 139 5.86 0.83 -2.38
C SER A 139 5.71 1.19 -3.87
N GLN A 140 6.74 1.80 -4.48
CA GLN A 140 6.73 2.20 -5.88
C GLN A 140 7.03 1.01 -6.80
N ILE A 141 5.99 0.31 -7.23
CA ILE A 141 6.09 -0.85 -8.15
C ILE A 141 6.31 -0.47 -9.62
N THR A 142 6.47 0.83 -9.93
CA THR A 142 6.83 1.27 -11.29
C THR A 142 8.24 0.78 -11.63
N PRO A 143 8.46 0.12 -12.78
CA PRO A 143 9.78 -0.38 -13.16
C PRO A 143 10.83 0.74 -13.16
N GLN A 144 11.76 0.71 -12.20
CA GLN A 144 12.88 1.64 -12.14
C GLN A 144 14.03 1.08 -13.00
N ARG A 145 14.64 1.94 -13.82
CA ARG A 145 15.77 1.57 -14.68
C ARG A 145 17.04 1.28 -13.86
N ASP A 146 17.17 1.95 -12.72
CA ASP A 146 18.32 1.84 -11.82
C ASP A 146 17.82 1.55 -10.40
N LEU A 147 18.24 0.41 -9.84
CA LEU A 147 18.00 0.06 -8.44
C LEU A 147 19.23 0.43 -7.63
N VAL A 148 19.14 1.49 -6.82
CA VAL A 148 20.19 1.82 -5.85
C VAL A 148 20.04 0.88 -4.66
N ILE A 149 20.68 -0.28 -4.74
CA ILE A 149 20.81 -1.19 -3.59
C ILE A 149 21.94 -0.63 -2.73
N SER A 150 21.64 -0.23 -1.50
CA SER A 150 22.66 0.16 -0.52
C SER A 150 23.58 -1.05 -0.26
N GLN A 151 24.75 -1.06 -0.90
CA GLN A 151 25.74 -2.10 -0.72
C GLN A 151 26.32 -2.02 0.69
N ILE A 152 25.90 -2.93 1.56
CA ILE A 152 26.66 -3.24 2.77
C ILE A 152 27.90 -4.00 2.29
N SER A 153 29.06 -3.36 2.47
CA SER A 153 30.40 -3.86 2.11
C SER A 153 30.81 -3.67 0.65
N GLY A 154 31.52 -2.56 0.38
CA GLY A 154 32.91 -2.54 -0.12
C GLY A 154 33.29 -3.30 -1.39
N ALA A 155 32.36 -3.85 -2.17
CA ALA A 155 32.64 -4.46 -3.46
C ALA A 155 32.33 -3.44 -4.55
N GLN A 156 33.40 -2.89 -5.15
CA GLN A 156 33.33 -2.01 -6.31
C GLN A 156 32.29 -2.52 -7.32
N SER A 157 31.30 -1.68 -7.57
CA SER A 157 30.39 -1.79 -8.70
C SER A 157 31.20 -1.83 -9.98
N THR A 158 31.43 -3.02 -10.51
CA THR A 158 31.79 -3.21 -11.92
C THR A 158 30.58 -2.85 -12.75
N VAL A 159 30.46 -1.54 -13.01
CA VAL A 159 29.66 -1.02 -14.11
C VAL A 159 30.11 -1.74 -15.39
N ALA A 160 29.12 -2.17 -16.17
CA ALA A 160 29.25 -2.86 -17.45
C ALA A 160 29.63 -4.36 -17.38
N ARG A 161 28.73 -5.17 -16.84
CA ARG A 161 28.35 -6.38 -17.58
C ARG A 161 26.88 -6.28 -17.93
N GLU A 162 26.68 -5.68 -19.10
CA GLU A 162 25.56 -5.94 -19.99
C GLU A 162 25.04 -7.37 -19.75
N ARG A 163 23.71 -7.50 -19.63
CA ARG A 163 23.00 -8.77 -19.51
C ARG A 163 23.55 -9.79 -20.50
N ASP A 164 24.49 -10.60 -20.04
CA ASP A 164 24.97 -11.78 -20.73
C ASP A 164 24.82 -12.97 -19.76
N GLY A 165 23.60 -13.08 -19.23
CA GLY A 165 23.21 -14.03 -18.19
C GLY A 165 22.36 -15.19 -18.71
N ARG A 166 22.36 -15.44 -20.02
CA ARG A 166 21.81 -16.67 -20.60
C ARG A 166 22.43 -16.89 -21.98
N GLN A 167 23.62 -17.48 -22.01
CA GLN A 167 24.16 -17.98 -23.27
C GLN A 167 23.12 -18.92 -23.90
N GLU A 168 22.75 -18.65 -25.14
CA GLU A 168 21.62 -19.30 -25.83
C GLU A 168 21.99 -20.68 -26.39
N ILE A 169 22.43 -21.59 -25.50
CA ILE A 169 22.82 -22.96 -25.86
C ILE A 169 21.66 -23.71 -26.56
N TRP A 170 20.42 -23.29 -26.29
CA TRP A 170 19.22 -23.85 -26.89
C TRP A 170 19.17 -23.71 -28.42
N ARG A 171 19.77 -22.66 -29.01
CA ARG A 171 19.80 -22.46 -30.48
C ARG A 171 20.60 -23.56 -31.17
N TRP A 172 21.72 -23.96 -30.56
CA TRP A 172 22.56 -25.05 -31.06
C TRP A 172 21.88 -26.41 -30.89
N LEU A 173 21.22 -26.65 -29.76
CA LEU A 173 20.42 -27.86 -29.54
C LEU A 173 19.27 -27.98 -30.56
N ALA A 174 18.55 -26.88 -30.83
CA ALA A 174 17.47 -26.85 -31.81
C ALA A 174 17.98 -27.13 -33.24
N LEU A 175 19.16 -26.60 -33.60
CA LEU A 175 19.77 -26.85 -34.91
C LEU A 175 20.17 -28.32 -35.07
N VAL A 176 20.76 -28.94 -34.05
CA VAL A 176 21.10 -30.37 -34.07
C VAL A 176 19.83 -31.23 -34.21
N ALA A 177 18.79 -30.93 -33.44
CA ALA A 177 17.51 -31.64 -33.52
C ALA A 177 16.87 -31.54 -34.93
N LEU A 178 16.90 -30.34 -35.54
CA LEU A 178 16.43 -30.11 -36.91
C LEU A 178 17.20 -30.97 -37.93
N LEU A 179 18.52 -31.07 -37.78
CA LEU A 179 19.39 -31.83 -38.68
C LEU A 179 19.11 -33.33 -38.59
N VAL A 180 18.91 -33.86 -37.37
CA VAL A 180 18.51 -35.26 -37.17
C VAL A 180 17.16 -35.55 -37.83
N LEU A 181 16.17 -34.68 -37.64
CA LEU A 181 14.85 -34.77 -38.27
C LEU A 181 14.94 -34.77 -39.81
N LEU A 182 15.78 -33.92 -40.39
CA LEU A 182 16.02 -33.88 -41.84
C LEU A 182 16.67 -35.16 -42.36
N ILE A 183 17.65 -35.70 -41.63
CA ILE A 183 18.32 -36.95 -42.00
C ILE A 183 17.34 -38.12 -41.96
N GLU A 184 16.56 -38.23 -40.88
CA GLU A 184 15.55 -39.27 -40.71
C GLU A 184 14.47 -39.16 -41.78
N TRP A 185 13.98 -37.95 -42.04
CA TRP A 185 13.03 -37.69 -43.12
C TRP A 185 13.60 -38.10 -44.49
N LEU A 186 14.86 -37.77 -44.78
CA LEU A 186 15.50 -38.14 -46.05
C LEU A 186 15.70 -39.65 -46.18
N TYR A 187 15.95 -40.35 -45.07
CA TYR A 187 16.06 -41.81 -45.04
C TYR A 187 14.70 -42.48 -45.25
N TYR A 188 13.65 -41.99 -44.60
CA TYR A 188 12.29 -42.48 -44.81
C TYR A 188 11.78 -42.18 -46.24
N GLN A 189 12.00 -40.95 -46.69
CA GLN A 189 11.59 -40.49 -48.01
C GLN A 189 12.50 -41.03 -49.13
N ARG A 190 13.61 -41.71 -48.83
CA ARG A 190 14.51 -42.32 -49.83
C ARG A 190 13.77 -43.34 -50.71
N ASN A 191 12.82 -44.10 -50.17
CA ASN A 191 11.98 -45.01 -50.95
C ASN A 191 11.02 -44.26 -51.90
N THR A 192 10.48 -43.13 -51.48
CA THR A 192 9.60 -42.28 -52.31
C THR A 192 10.36 -41.40 -53.30
N LEU A 193 11.58 -40.95 -52.96
CA LEU A 193 12.46 -40.15 -53.82
C LEU A 193 13.10 -41.00 -54.91
N THR A 194 13.41 -42.27 -54.65
CA THR A 194 13.85 -43.23 -55.68
C THR A 194 12.72 -43.50 -56.68
N LEU A 195 11.48 -43.72 -56.22
CA LEU A 195 10.30 -43.85 -57.08
C LEU A 195 9.99 -42.58 -57.89
N LEU A 196 10.14 -41.39 -57.30
CA LEU A 196 9.98 -40.11 -58.01
C LEU A 196 11.10 -39.87 -59.02
N ARG A 197 12.34 -40.26 -58.73
CA ARG A 197 13.50 -40.17 -59.64
C ARG A 197 13.37 -41.11 -60.83
N GLU A 198 12.85 -42.32 -60.64
CA GLU A 198 12.53 -43.23 -61.74
C GLU A 198 11.35 -42.74 -62.59
N ARG A 199 10.29 -42.20 -61.96
CA ARG A 199 9.15 -41.59 -62.67
C ARG A 199 9.55 -40.34 -63.46
N TRP A 200 10.47 -39.52 -62.95
CA TRP A 200 11.01 -38.39 -63.70
C TRP A 200 11.85 -38.85 -64.89
N ARG A 201 12.71 -39.86 -64.73
CA ARG A 201 13.52 -40.41 -65.84
C ARG A 201 12.68 -41.04 -66.95
N ARG A 202 11.52 -41.65 -66.64
CA ARG A 202 10.61 -42.23 -67.64
C ARG A 202 9.71 -41.20 -68.36
N ARG A 203 9.65 -39.95 -67.89
CA ARG A 203 8.92 -38.86 -68.57
C ARG A 203 9.80 -38.05 -69.54
N THR A 204 11.12 -38.19 -69.43
CA THR A 204 12.11 -37.47 -70.23
C THR A 204 12.80 -38.36 -71.29
N ALA A 205 12.31 -39.57 -71.51
CA ALA A 205 12.69 -40.47 -72.61
C ALA A 205 11.46 -40.73 -73.47
#